data_AF-A0A839PBM6-F1
#
_entry.id   AF-A0A839PBM6-F1
#
_cell.length_a   1.000
_cell.length_b   1.000
_cell.length_c   1.000
_cell.angle_alpha   90.00
_cell.angle_beta   90.00
_cell.angle_gamma   90.00
#
_symmetry.space_group_name_H-M   'P 1'
#
loop_
_entity.id
_entity.type
_entity.pdbx_description
1 polymer ?
#
loop_
_entity_poly.entity_id
_entity_poly.type
_entity_poly.pdbx_seq_one_letter_code
_entity_poly.pdbx_strand_id
1 'polypeptide(L)'
;MAVEDLQVGDIAVTASGTLRPITWIGHREMMAAGAVLPFHQQPVRVRAGAFGQGLPARDLSLSPGHPVLVGADADYEGGVLVPVMCLINGTSITREPRASVTYWHIELDAHDILLAEGMPAESYIDGGDRAFFVEASDHALHNPDFVPTGWNGRCRPVAVDGPVVEAERLRLDTVFASALSEQCEWDAASAWKTA
;
A
#
# COMPACT_ATOMS: atom_id res chain seq x y z
N MET A 1 0.15 -13.02 -9.40
CA MET A 1 0.58 -14.05 -8.43
C MET A 1 0.28 -13.53 -7.05
N ALA A 2 -0.12 -14.37 -6.11
CA ALA A 2 -0.31 -13.91 -4.73
C ALA A 2 1.07 -13.71 -4.07
N VAL A 3 1.14 -12.89 -3.02
CA VAL A 3 2.42 -12.57 -2.37
C VAL A 3 2.98 -13.78 -1.61
N GLU A 4 2.09 -14.60 -1.05
CA GLU A 4 2.38 -15.83 -0.33
C GLU A 4 2.93 -16.96 -1.21
N ASP A 5 2.81 -16.83 -2.54
CA ASP A 5 3.33 -17.79 -3.51
C ASP A 5 4.73 -17.43 -4.03
N LEU A 6 5.23 -16.22 -3.74
CA LEU A 6 6.55 -15.75 -4.18
C LEU A 6 7.67 -16.53 -3.50
N GLN A 7 8.77 -16.72 -4.22
CA GLN A 7 9.98 -17.37 -3.74
C GLN A 7 11.21 -16.48 -3.93
N VAL A 8 12.20 -16.63 -3.05
CA VAL A 8 13.52 -16.04 -3.25
C VAL A 8 14.11 -16.57 -4.57
N GLY A 9 14.58 -15.66 -5.41
CA GLY A 9 15.05 -15.96 -6.77
C GLY A 9 14.00 -15.68 -7.86
N ASP A 10 12.72 -15.51 -7.52
CA ASP A 10 11.72 -15.04 -8.48
C ASP A 10 12.07 -13.63 -9.00
N ILE A 11 11.68 -13.33 -10.24
CA ILE A 11 11.92 -12.04 -10.87
C ILE A 11 10.68 -11.17 -10.73
N ALA A 12 10.79 -10.09 -9.96
CA ALA A 12 9.77 -9.05 -9.85
C ALA A 12 9.94 -7.99 -10.95
N VAL A 13 8.82 -7.49 -11.46
CA VAL A 13 8.78 -6.29 -12.32
C VAL A 13 8.51 -5.09 -11.41
N THR A 14 9.42 -4.12 -11.42
CA THR A 14 9.26 -2.88 -10.66
C THR A 14 8.37 -1.88 -11.41
N ALA A 15 7.95 -0.82 -10.73
CA ALA A 15 7.14 0.25 -11.33
C ALA A 15 7.83 0.89 -12.55
N SER A 16 9.16 1.04 -12.52
CA SER A 16 9.94 1.54 -13.66
C SER A 16 10.12 0.53 -14.81
N GLY A 17 9.53 -0.66 -14.69
CA GLY A 17 9.67 -1.76 -15.65
C GLY A 17 10.97 -2.54 -15.52
N THR A 18 11.77 -2.28 -14.48
CA THR A 18 13.03 -3.01 -14.24
C THR A 18 12.73 -4.41 -13.70
N LEU A 19 13.45 -5.41 -14.20
CA LEU A 19 13.39 -6.78 -13.69
C LEU A 19 14.40 -6.95 -12.55
N ARG A 20 13.93 -7.31 -11.36
CA ARG A 20 14.77 -7.49 -10.17
C ARG A 20 14.51 -8.83 -9.49
N PRO A 21 15.55 -9.61 -9.16
CA PRO A 21 15.38 -10.82 -8.38
C PRO A 21 14.98 -10.48 -6.94
N ILE A 22 14.09 -11.28 -6.37
CA ILE A 22 13.76 -11.26 -4.96
C ILE A 22 14.90 -11.92 -4.19
N THR A 23 15.48 -11.21 -3.23
CA THR A 23 16.63 -11.65 -2.42
C THR A 23 16.21 -12.14 -1.05
N TRP A 24 15.07 -11.68 -0.54
CA TRP A 24 14.53 -12.09 0.75
C TRP A 24 13.02 -11.91 0.80
N ILE A 25 12.35 -12.78 1.55
CA ILE A 25 10.92 -12.69 1.87
C ILE A 25 10.79 -12.89 3.37
N GLY A 26 10.24 -11.90 4.06
CA GLY A 26 9.86 -11.99 5.46
C GLY A 26 8.34 -12.04 5.59
N HIS A 27 7.85 -12.84 6.53
CA HIS A 27 6.44 -12.79 6.88
C HIS A 27 6.22 -13.01 8.36
N ARG A 28 5.14 -12.43 8.88
CA ARG A 28 4.70 -12.65 10.26
C ARG A 28 3.18 -12.71 10.32
N GLU A 29 2.67 -13.78 10.91
CA GLU A 29 1.27 -13.87 11.28
C GLU A 29 1.05 -13.17 12.62
N MET A 30 0.10 -12.25 12.63
CA MET A 30 -0.37 -11.53 13.80
C MET A 30 -1.73 -12.07 14.16
N MET A 31 -1.89 -12.53 15.41
CA MET A 31 -3.17 -13.00 15.95
C MET A 31 -3.56 -12.17 17.16
N ALA A 32 -4.83 -11.79 17.23
CA ALA A 32 -5.39 -11.10 18.38
C ALA A 32 -5.47 -12.04 19.59
N ALA A 33 -5.10 -11.52 20.78
CA ALA A 33 -5.41 -12.18 22.05
C ALA A 33 -6.92 -12.09 22.40
N GLY A 34 -7.66 -11.17 21.76
CA GLY A 34 -9.10 -10.98 21.89
C GLY A 34 -9.82 -11.09 20.54
N ALA A 35 -10.91 -10.34 20.36
CA ALA A 35 -11.70 -10.40 19.13
C ALA A 35 -11.03 -9.71 17.92
N VAL A 36 -10.21 -8.69 18.16
CA VAL A 36 -9.55 -7.89 17.12
C VAL A 36 -8.13 -7.54 17.53
N LEU A 37 -7.26 -7.39 16.54
CA LEU A 37 -5.87 -6.95 16.73
C LEU A 37 -5.83 -5.56 17.38
N PRO A 38 -4.76 -5.25 18.16
CA PRO A 38 -4.49 -3.89 18.61
C PRO A 38 -4.55 -2.89 17.47
N PHE A 39 -5.09 -1.70 17.72
CA PHE A 39 -5.34 -0.70 16.67
C PHE A 39 -4.12 -0.41 15.78
N HIS A 40 -2.92 -0.36 16.35
CA HIS A 40 -1.68 -0.09 15.63
C HIS A 40 -1.19 -1.26 14.75
N GLN A 41 -1.75 -2.46 14.89
CA GLN A 41 -1.43 -3.65 14.10
C GLN A 41 -2.51 -4.00 13.07
N GLN A 42 -3.66 -3.32 13.12
CA GLN A 42 -4.76 -3.55 12.19
C GLN A 42 -4.37 -3.08 10.78
N PRO A 43 -4.63 -3.89 9.74
CA PRO A 43 -4.27 -3.53 8.38
C PRO A 43 -5.03 -2.31 7.90
N VAL A 44 -4.44 -1.61 6.95
CA VAL A 44 -5.08 -0.55 6.17
C VAL A 44 -5.53 -1.16 4.85
N ARG A 45 -6.83 -1.11 4.60
CA ARG A 45 -7.43 -1.52 3.34
C ARG A 45 -7.53 -0.32 2.41
N VAL A 46 -6.95 -0.46 1.23
CA VAL A 46 -7.12 0.41 0.07
C VAL A 46 -8.11 -0.26 -0.86
N ARG A 47 -9.27 0.34 -1.09
CA ARG A 47 -10.30 -0.23 -1.97
C ARG A 47 -9.85 -0.24 -3.43
N ALA A 48 -10.34 -1.19 -4.22
CA ALA A 48 -10.13 -1.20 -5.65
C ALA A 48 -10.51 0.16 -6.28
N GLY A 49 -9.65 0.70 -7.14
CA GLY A 49 -9.83 1.99 -7.79
C GLY A 49 -9.64 3.23 -6.90
N ALA A 50 -9.26 3.09 -5.62
CA ALA A 50 -9.11 4.22 -4.69
C ALA A 50 -8.13 5.30 -5.17
N PHE A 51 -7.07 4.92 -5.89
CA PHE A 51 -6.06 5.84 -6.43
C PHE A 51 -6.43 6.37 -7.83
N GLY A 52 -7.59 6.01 -8.37
CA GLY A 52 -8.02 6.34 -9.73
C GLY A 52 -7.44 5.40 -10.78
N GLN A 53 -7.88 5.52 -12.03
CA GLN A 53 -7.42 4.68 -13.16
C GLN A 53 -7.54 3.16 -12.90
N GLY A 54 -8.48 2.76 -12.04
CA GLY A 54 -8.66 1.36 -11.65
C GLY A 54 -7.58 0.81 -10.70
N LEU A 55 -6.82 1.67 -10.01
CA LEU A 55 -5.79 1.26 -9.05
C LEU A 55 -6.21 1.44 -7.58
N PRO A 56 -5.88 0.50 -6.68
CA PRO A 56 -5.41 -0.85 -6.99
C PRO A 56 -6.49 -1.63 -7.78
N ALA A 57 -6.09 -2.65 -8.54
CA ALA A 57 -7.00 -3.45 -9.37
C ALA A 57 -7.99 -4.28 -8.53
N ARG A 58 -7.62 -4.60 -7.29
CA ARG A 58 -8.42 -5.28 -6.28
C ARG A 58 -8.21 -4.59 -4.94
N ASP A 59 -9.09 -4.85 -3.98
CA ASP A 59 -8.87 -4.40 -2.61
C ASP A 59 -7.50 -4.90 -2.11
N LEU A 60 -6.67 -3.97 -1.64
CA LEU A 60 -5.31 -4.23 -1.20
C LEU A 60 -5.21 -3.95 0.30
N SER A 61 -4.71 -4.92 1.06
CA SER A 61 -4.45 -4.77 2.49
C SER A 61 -2.95 -4.62 2.74
N LEU A 62 -2.58 -3.55 3.43
CA LEU A 62 -1.19 -3.20 3.76
C LEU A 62 -1.03 -3.02 5.27
N SER A 63 0.19 -3.19 5.77
CA SER A 63 0.51 -2.76 7.14
C SER A 63 0.40 -1.23 7.23
N PRO A 64 0.05 -0.66 8.39
CA PRO A 64 -0.14 0.78 8.54
C PRO A 64 1.01 1.64 8.02
N GLY A 65 2.26 1.23 8.29
CA GLY A 65 3.45 1.97 7.91
C GLY A 65 3.89 1.74 6.47
N HIS A 66 3.32 0.76 5.75
CA HIS A 66 3.78 0.40 4.41
C HIS A 66 3.71 1.60 3.43
N PRO A 67 4.84 2.06 2.88
CA PRO A 67 4.82 3.22 2.00
C PRO A 67 4.33 2.90 0.59
N VAL A 68 3.52 3.80 0.04
CA VAL A 68 3.00 3.75 -1.33
C VAL A 68 3.49 4.98 -2.10
N LEU A 69 3.70 4.85 -3.41
CA LEU A 69 4.17 5.96 -4.24
C LEU A 69 3.04 6.93 -4.56
N VAL A 70 3.28 8.22 -4.35
CA VAL A 70 2.31 9.30 -4.65
C VAL A 70 2.97 10.42 -5.43
N GLY A 71 2.19 11.13 -6.24
CA GLY A 71 2.67 12.29 -7.01
C GLY A 71 3.70 11.99 -8.09
N ALA A 72 3.89 10.71 -8.45
CA ALA A 72 4.66 10.31 -9.62
C ALA A 72 3.84 10.51 -10.90
N ASP A 73 4.52 10.60 -12.04
CA ASP A 73 3.86 10.65 -13.35
C ASP A 73 3.39 9.26 -13.84
N ALA A 74 2.91 9.19 -15.08
CA ALA A 74 2.38 7.95 -15.67
C ALA A 74 3.43 6.86 -15.88
N ASP A 75 4.71 7.23 -15.92
CA ASP A 75 5.85 6.31 -16.05
C ASP A 75 6.48 5.99 -14.68
N TYR A 76 5.82 6.41 -13.59
CA TYR A 76 6.27 6.30 -12.19
C TYR A 76 7.60 7.01 -11.89
N GLU A 77 7.91 8.03 -12.69
CA GLU A 77 9.03 8.92 -12.46
C GLU A 77 8.66 10.02 -11.46
N GLY A 78 9.66 10.40 -10.64
CA GLY A 78 9.45 11.31 -9.51
C GLY A 78 8.63 10.71 -8.37
N GLY A 79 7.79 11.54 -7.75
CA GLY A 79 6.95 11.17 -6.60
C GLY A 79 7.70 11.00 -5.28
N VAL A 80 6.93 10.71 -4.23
CA VAL A 80 7.42 10.41 -2.87
C VAL A 80 6.71 9.19 -2.32
N LEU A 81 7.33 8.54 -1.34
CA LEU A 81 6.71 7.44 -0.60
C LEU A 81 5.95 7.99 0.60
N VAL A 82 4.71 7.54 0.77
CA VAL A 82 3.87 7.93 1.91
C VAL A 82 3.35 6.68 2.61
N PRO A 83 3.59 6.50 3.92
CA PRO A 83 2.96 5.43 4.68
C PRO A 83 1.45 5.45 4.49
N VAL A 84 0.86 4.31 4.11
CA VAL A 84 -0.56 4.26 3.73
C VAL A 84 -1.50 4.73 4.86
N MET A 85 -1.10 4.59 6.13
CA MET A 85 -1.89 5.12 7.25
C MET A 85 -2.05 6.65 7.22
N CYS A 86 -1.12 7.38 6.61
CA CYS A 86 -1.22 8.83 6.44
C CYS A 86 -2.27 9.21 5.39
N LEU A 87 -2.74 8.27 4.57
CA LEU A 87 -3.73 8.48 3.51
C LEU A 87 -5.13 7.98 3.88
N ILE A 88 -5.35 7.50 5.12
CA ILE A 88 -6.68 7.06 5.58
C ILE A 88 -7.64 8.25 5.55
N ASN A 89 -8.73 8.11 4.78
CA ASN A 89 -9.79 9.12 4.64
C ASN A 89 -11.15 8.64 5.13
N GLY A 90 -11.27 7.38 5.58
CA GLY A 90 -12.53 6.84 6.10
C GLY A 90 -13.51 6.37 5.02
N THR A 91 -13.16 6.50 3.73
CA THR A 91 -14.02 6.12 2.61
C THR A 91 -13.36 5.05 1.73
N SER A 92 -12.42 5.45 0.86
CA SER A 92 -11.71 4.57 -0.05
C SER A 92 -10.48 3.91 0.60
N ILE A 93 -9.93 4.53 1.64
CA ILE A 93 -8.82 3.99 2.44
C ILE A 93 -9.22 3.98 3.91
N THR A 94 -9.26 2.79 4.50
CA THR A 94 -9.78 2.58 5.87
C THR A 94 -8.94 1.59 6.63
N ARG A 95 -8.77 1.80 7.94
CA ARG A 95 -8.26 0.77 8.83
C ARG A 95 -9.32 -0.31 9.03
N GLU A 96 -8.93 -1.58 8.91
CA GLU A 96 -9.85 -2.72 8.91
C GLU A 96 -9.63 -3.59 10.16
N PRO A 97 -10.58 -3.64 11.10
CA PRO A 97 -10.49 -4.53 12.24
C PRO A 97 -10.47 -6.00 11.79
N ARG A 98 -9.43 -6.74 12.18
CA ARG A 98 -9.29 -8.18 11.92
C ARG A 98 -8.84 -8.92 13.17
N ALA A 99 -9.24 -10.18 13.28
CA ALA A 99 -8.76 -11.08 14.33
C ALA A 99 -7.34 -11.59 14.05
N SER A 100 -6.97 -11.73 12.78
CA SER A 100 -5.61 -12.07 12.35
C SER A 100 -5.26 -11.46 11.00
N VAL A 101 -3.97 -11.33 10.74
CA VAL A 101 -3.39 -10.89 9.46
C VAL A 101 -1.98 -11.45 9.33
N THR A 102 -1.57 -11.82 8.12
CA THR A 102 -0.16 -12.12 7.83
C THR A 102 0.42 -11.00 6.99
N TYR A 103 1.47 -10.35 7.47
CA TYR A 103 2.20 -9.34 6.71
C TYR A 103 3.38 -9.99 5.99
N TRP A 104 3.56 -9.63 4.72
CA TRP A 104 4.61 -10.12 3.84
C TRP A 104 5.46 -8.94 3.36
N HIS A 105 6.79 -9.08 3.44
CA HIS A 105 7.77 -8.08 3.03
C HIS A 105 8.72 -8.72 2.03
N ILE A 106 8.92 -8.05 0.90
CA ILE A 106 9.69 -8.56 -0.24
C ILE A 106 10.90 -7.67 -0.46
N GLU A 107 12.11 -8.19 -0.30
CA GLU A 107 13.37 -7.50 -0.59
C GLU A 107 13.86 -7.86 -1.99
N LEU A 108 14.40 -6.88 -2.69
CA LEU A 108 15.00 -7.04 -4.01
C LEU A 108 16.53 -6.91 -3.92
N ASP A 109 17.21 -7.14 -5.04
CA ASP A 109 18.67 -6.91 -5.14
C ASP A 109 19.08 -5.45 -4.95
N ALA A 110 18.19 -4.52 -5.29
CA ALA A 110 18.27 -3.13 -4.87
C ALA A 110 16.87 -2.64 -4.52
N HIS A 111 16.80 -1.79 -3.50
CA HIS A 111 15.57 -1.20 -3.04
C HIS A 111 14.89 -0.41 -4.17
N ASP A 112 13.64 -0.75 -4.46
CA ASP A 112 12.86 -0.22 -5.57
C ASP A 112 11.36 -0.25 -5.23
N ILE A 113 10.50 0.03 -6.22
CA ILE A 113 9.05 0.09 -6.08
C ILE A 113 8.43 -1.11 -6.80
N LEU A 114 7.68 -1.93 -6.07
CA LEU A 114 6.92 -3.07 -6.57
C LEU A 114 5.50 -2.63 -6.99
N LEU A 115 4.79 -3.50 -7.72
CA LEU A 115 3.38 -3.31 -8.07
C LEU A 115 2.50 -4.28 -7.28
N ALA A 116 1.89 -3.81 -6.20
CA ALA A 116 0.91 -4.56 -5.40
C ALA A 116 -0.49 -4.32 -5.95
N GLU A 117 -1.12 -5.35 -6.52
CA GLU A 117 -2.41 -5.19 -7.23
C GLU A 117 -2.38 -4.07 -8.30
N GLY A 118 -1.23 -3.90 -8.95
CA GLY A 118 -0.96 -2.83 -9.92
C GLY A 118 -0.65 -1.46 -9.31
N MET A 119 -0.81 -1.28 -8.00
CA MET A 119 -0.50 -0.03 -7.30
C MET A 119 0.97 -0.01 -6.86
N PRO A 120 1.73 1.08 -7.08
CA PRO A 120 3.14 1.11 -6.72
C PRO A 120 3.34 1.23 -5.21
N ALA A 121 4.05 0.26 -4.65
CA ALA A 121 4.30 0.09 -3.23
C ALA A 121 5.79 -0.19 -2.99
N GLU A 122 6.32 0.24 -1.84
CA GLU A 122 7.74 0.10 -1.55
C GLU A 122 8.14 -1.37 -1.39
N SER A 123 9.29 -1.76 -1.97
CA SER A 123 9.96 -3.00 -1.58
C SER A 123 10.50 -2.91 -0.16
N TYR A 124 10.84 -4.03 0.45
CA TYR A 124 11.48 -4.04 1.76
C TYR A 124 12.87 -3.40 1.71
N ILE A 125 13.17 -2.59 2.73
CA ILE A 125 14.52 -2.11 3.04
C ILE A 125 14.85 -2.52 4.46
N ASP A 126 15.97 -3.23 4.63
CA ASP A 126 16.41 -3.69 5.95
C ASP A 126 16.93 -2.53 6.80
N GLY A 127 16.17 -2.19 7.84
CA GLY A 127 16.52 -1.16 8.82
C GLY A 127 16.99 -1.74 10.16
N GLY A 128 17.27 -3.04 10.22
CA GLY A 128 17.49 -3.76 11.47
C GLY A 128 16.20 -4.30 12.10
N ASP A 129 15.10 -4.30 11.34
CA ASP A 129 13.78 -4.75 11.79
C ASP A 129 13.48 -6.23 11.45
N ARG A 130 14.40 -6.95 10.78
CA ARG A 130 14.24 -8.38 10.45
C ARG A 130 13.82 -9.25 11.64
N ALA A 131 14.28 -8.91 12.85
CA ALA A 131 13.91 -9.62 14.09
C ALA A 131 12.39 -9.67 14.33
N PHE A 132 11.61 -8.73 13.80
CA PHE A 132 10.15 -8.83 13.81
C PHE A 132 9.66 -10.06 13.06
N PHE A 133 10.23 -10.37 11.89
CA PHE A 133 9.82 -11.49 11.06
C PHE A 133 10.42 -12.82 11.53
N VAL A 134 11.73 -12.84 11.84
CA VAL A 134 12.42 -14.11 12.16
C VAL A 134 12.31 -14.53 13.63
N GLU A 135 12.23 -13.58 14.55
CA GLU A 135 12.23 -13.83 16.00
C GLU A 135 10.88 -13.49 16.66
N ALA A 136 9.90 -13.03 15.87
CA ALA A 136 8.63 -12.51 16.38
C ALA A 136 8.81 -11.42 17.45
N SER A 137 9.84 -10.58 17.31
CA SER A 137 10.12 -9.50 18.26
C SER A 137 9.03 -8.43 18.22
N ASP A 138 8.55 -8.02 19.40
CA ASP A 138 7.64 -6.89 19.59
C ASP A 138 8.35 -5.60 20.07
N HIS A 139 9.69 -5.59 20.05
CA HIS A 139 10.46 -4.40 20.37
C HIS A 139 10.17 -3.28 19.36
N ALA A 140 9.93 -2.05 19.84
CA ALA A 140 9.49 -0.93 18.99
C ALA A 140 10.45 -0.62 17.84
N LEU A 141 11.76 -0.77 18.06
CA LEU A 141 12.79 -0.57 17.02
C LEU A 141 12.80 -1.65 15.94
N HIS A 142 12.18 -2.81 16.19
CA HIS A 142 12.04 -3.86 15.20
C HIS A 142 10.70 -3.75 14.45
N ASN A 143 9.85 -2.76 14.73
CA ASN A 143 8.57 -2.64 14.03
C ASN A 143 8.79 -2.11 12.59
N PRO A 144 8.47 -2.88 11.53
CA PRO A 144 8.65 -2.44 10.14
C PRO A 144 7.75 -1.25 9.76
N ASP A 145 6.69 -0.98 10.52
CA ASP A 145 5.83 0.19 10.32
C ASP A 145 6.45 1.50 10.85
N PHE A 146 7.60 1.43 11.53
CA PHE A 146 8.36 2.61 11.91
C PHE A 146 9.15 3.15 10.71
N VAL A 147 8.58 4.15 10.02
CA VAL A 147 9.15 4.72 8.79
C VAL A 147 9.77 6.10 9.06
N PRO A 148 11.08 6.18 9.39
CA PRO A 148 11.74 7.47 9.63
C PRO A 148 11.89 8.27 8.34
N THR A 149 11.63 9.58 8.42
CA THR A 149 11.93 10.51 7.32
C THR A 149 13.44 10.75 7.22
N GLY A 150 13.93 10.95 5.99
CA GLY A 150 15.35 11.24 5.75
C GLY A 150 16.31 10.05 5.88
N TRP A 151 15.80 8.81 5.91
CA TRP A 151 16.66 7.63 5.87
C TRP A 151 17.30 7.47 4.48
N ASN A 152 18.62 7.63 4.43
CA ASN A 152 19.43 7.43 3.23
C ASN A 152 19.37 5.98 2.75
N GLY A 153 19.29 5.78 1.42
CA GLY A 153 19.27 4.46 0.77
C GLY A 153 17.89 4.01 0.28
N ARG A 154 16.81 4.73 0.65
CA ARG A 154 15.50 4.52 0.02
C ARG A 154 15.49 4.97 -1.44
N CYS A 155 14.65 4.32 -2.25
CA CYS A 155 14.56 4.55 -3.70
C CYS A 155 13.86 5.87 -4.04
N ARG A 156 13.11 6.40 -3.06
CA ARG A 156 12.41 7.68 -3.08
C ARG A 156 12.42 8.30 -1.68
N PRO A 157 12.29 9.63 -1.55
CA PRO A 157 12.10 10.27 -0.26
C PRO A 157 10.77 9.85 0.36
N VAL A 158 10.69 9.86 1.69
CA VAL A 158 9.48 9.59 2.45
C VAL A 158 8.86 10.89 2.96
N ALA A 159 7.54 11.04 2.80
CA ALA A 159 6.75 12.10 3.40
C ALA A 159 5.66 11.49 4.29
N VAL A 160 5.53 12.00 5.52
CA VAL A 160 4.48 11.58 6.48
C VAL A 160 3.42 12.65 6.69
N ASP A 161 3.71 13.88 6.27
CA ASP A 161 2.85 15.06 6.32
C ASP A 161 3.26 16.08 5.23
N GLY A 162 2.65 17.26 5.27
CA GLY A 162 3.01 18.39 4.42
C GLY A 162 2.27 18.46 3.08
N PRO A 163 2.64 19.42 2.21
CA PRO A 163 1.85 19.76 1.03
C PRO A 163 1.59 18.60 0.07
N VAL A 164 2.56 17.69 -0.09
CA VAL A 164 2.42 16.52 -0.98
C VAL A 164 1.39 15.52 -0.42
N VAL A 165 1.43 15.25 0.88
CA VAL A 165 0.47 14.34 1.53
C VAL A 165 -0.94 14.94 1.52
N GLU A 166 -1.07 16.25 1.79
CA GLU A 166 -2.36 16.94 1.75
C GLU A 166 -2.94 17.02 0.32
N ALA A 167 -2.10 17.27 -0.69
CA ALA A 167 -2.53 17.23 -2.09
C ALA A 167 -3.04 15.83 -2.48
N GLU A 168 -2.34 14.78 -2.04
CA GLU A 168 -2.76 13.41 -2.32
C GLU A 168 -4.07 13.03 -1.62
N ARG A 169 -4.27 13.44 -0.36
CA ARG A 169 -5.56 13.26 0.34
C ARG A 169 -6.72 13.90 -0.43
N LEU A 170 -6.55 15.15 -0.87
CA LEU A 170 -7.55 15.85 -1.67
C LEU A 170 -7.83 15.14 -3.01
N ARG A 171 -6.78 14.60 -3.65
CA ARG A 171 -6.90 13.85 -4.89
C ARG A 171 -7.71 12.56 -4.68
N LEU A 172 -7.41 11.80 -3.63
CA LEU A 172 -8.11 10.56 -3.27
C LEU A 172 -9.59 10.81 -2.97
N ASP A 173 -9.91 11.88 -2.25
CA ASP A 173 -11.29 12.27 -1.97
C ASP A 173 -12.04 12.68 -3.25
N THR A 174 -11.35 13.37 -4.17
CA THR A 174 -11.90 13.75 -5.48
C THR A 174 -12.21 12.51 -6.31
N VAL A 175 -11.29 11.53 -6.39
CA VAL A 175 -11.52 10.25 -7.09
C VAL A 175 -12.76 9.54 -6.54
N PHE A 176 -12.89 9.46 -5.21
CA PHE A 176 -14.04 8.82 -4.59
C PHE A 176 -15.36 9.56 -4.91
N ALA A 177 -15.35 10.90 -4.83
CA ALA A 177 -16.52 11.72 -5.16
C ALA A 177 -16.95 11.60 -6.63
N SER A 178 -15.99 11.51 -7.56
CA SER A 178 -16.27 11.27 -8.98
C SER A 178 -16.93 9.91 -9.20
N ALA A 179 -16.40 8.85 -8.59
CA ALA A 179 -16.96 7.50 -8.71
C ALA A 179 -18.39 7.37 -8.15
N LEU A 180 -18.76 8.19 -7.15
CA LEU A 180 -20.14 8.28 -6.68
C LEU A 180 -21.04 9.06 -7.64
N SER A 181 -20.50 10.11 -8.27
CA SER A 181 -21.27 10.95 -9.21
C SER A 181 -21.67 10.15 -10.46
N GLU A 182 -20.79 9.28 -10.95
CA GLU A 182 -21.08 8.35 -12.05
C GLU A 182 -22.27 7.42 -11.73
N GLN A 183 -22.47 7.05 -10.47
CA GLN A 183 -23.59 6.20 -10.05
C GLN A 183 -24.93 6.97 -9.99
N CYS A 184 -24.89 8.30 -10.03
CA CYS A 184 -26.08 9.13 -10.06
C CYS A 184 -26.58 9.41 -11.50
N GLU A 185 -25.82 9.03 -12.52
CA GLU A 185 -26.22 9.22 -13.92
C GLU A 185 -27.43 8.33 -14.27
N TRP A 186 -28.47 8.94 -14.85
CA TRP A 186 -29.62 8.18 -15.33
C TRP A 186 -29.28 7.51 -16.66
N ASP A 187 -29.61 6.22 -16.80
CA ASP A 187 -29.51 5.54 -18.08
C ASP A 187 -30.53 6.11 -19.08
N ALA A 188 -30.07 7.04 -19.91
CA ALA A 188 -30.88 7.69 -20.93
C ALA A 188 -31.45 6.69 -21.98
N ALA A 189 -30.88 5.49 -22.10
CA ALA A 189 -31.36 4.46 -23.03
C ALA A 189 -32.56 3.65 -22.47
N SER A 190 -32.78 3.68 -21.16
CA SER A 190 -33.89 2.99 -20.49
C SER A 190 -35.12 3.86 -20.27
N ALA A 191 -35.00 5.18 -20.44
CA ALA A 191 -35.99 6.14 -19.95
C ALA A 191 -37.19 6.43 -20.87
N TRP A 192 -37.21 5.97 -22.13
CA TRP A 192 -38.36 6.20 -23.01
C TRP A 192 -38.41 5.23 -24.21
N LYS A 193 -38.90 4.01 -24.00
CA LYS A 193 -39.61 3.29 -25.08
C LYS A 193 -41.08 3.68 -24.98
N THR A 194 -41.43 4.80 -25.59
CA THR A 194 -42.83 5.17 -25.86
C THR A 194 -43.45 4.09 -26.75
N ALA A 195 -44.52 3.48 -26.25
CA ALA A 195 -45.40 2.56 -26.98
C ALA A 195 -46.25 3.27 -28.03
#